data_AF-M0MC58-F1
#
_entry.id   AF-M0MC58-F1
#
_cell.length_a   1.000
_cell.length_b   1.000
_cell.length_c   1.000
_cell.angle_alpha   90.00
_cell.angle_beta   90.00
_cell.angle_gamma   90.00
#
_symmetry.space_group_name_H-M   'P 1'
#
loop_
_entity.id
_entity.type
_entity.pdbx_description
1 polymer ?
#
loop_
_entity_poly.entity_id
_entity_poly.type
_entity_poly.pdbx_seq_one_letter_code
_entity_poly.pdbx_strand_id
1 'polypeptide(L)'
;MSKITFRADDELIDELESLDASKSEAMREALRAYLESARDADPDSLDDLVRQRVDAIVDERLGAFTPSEPQDINVNIALEGASDASASTDAPARKTETAEAETDVQTGSDARKTCAQCGEEVGSEHVYCPNCGEKATRRVFCDCGDELRSDWVFCPSCGRRTPAADVLDGA
;
A
#
# COMPACT_ATOMS: atom_id res chain seq x y z
N MET A 1 11.78 -17.80 20.94
CA MET A 1 12.85 -17.06 21.65
C MET A 1 13.91 -16.71 20.62
N SER A 2 13.99 -15.43 20.23
CA SER A 2 14.92 -15.00 19.19
C SER A 2 16.34 -14.89 19.78
N LYS A 3 17.28 -15.64 19.20
CA LYS A 3 18.70 -15.57 19.55
C LYS A 3 19.38 -14.58 18.61
N ILE A 4 19.99 -13.54 19.17
CA ILE A 4 20.79 -12.56 18.43
C ILE A 4 22.26 -12.96 18.57
N THR A 5 22.98 -13.02 17.46
CA THR A 5 24.41 -13.33 17.41
C THR A 5 25.18 -12.10 16.96
N PHE A 6 26.17 -11.69 17.76
CA PHE A 6 27.06 -10.57 17.44
C PHE A 6 28.36 -11.10 16.84
N ARG A 7 28.91 -10.40 15.86
CA ARG A 7 30.30 -10.55 15.45
C ARG A 7 31.09 -9.47 16.18
N ALA A 8 32.09 -9.90 16.94
CA ALA A 8 33.01 -9.03 17.65
C ALA A 8 34.42 -9.31 17.14
N ASP A 9 35.20 -8.25 16.97
CA ASP A 9 36.64 -8.28 16.76
C ASP A 9 37.37 -8.51 18.09
N ASP A 10 38.64 -8.90 18.00
CA ASP A 10 39.44 -9.26 19.17
C ASP A 10 39.59 -8.08 20.16
N GLU A 11 39.68 -6.85 19.64
CA GLU A 11 39.74 -5.63 20.45
C GLU A 11 38.47 -5.44 21.30
N LEU A 12 37.28 -5.60 20.70
CA LEU A 12 36.01 -5.51 21.41
C LEU A 12 35.82 -6.66 22.40
N ILE A 13 36.35 -7.85 22.09
CA ILE A 13 36.31 -8.99 23.02
C ILE A 13 37.15 -8.69 24.27
N ASP A 14 38.36 -8.18 24.09
CA ASP A 14 39.27 -7.83 25.18
C ASP A 14 38.69 -6.72 26.07
N GLU A 15 38.10 -5.69 25.47
CA GLU A 15 37.40 -4.63 26.20
C GLU A 15 36.24 -5.20 27.03
N LEU A 16 35.45 -6.11 26.43
CA LEU A 16 34.31 -6.72 27.11
C LEU A 16 34.71 -7.67 28.26
N GLU A 17 35.90 -8.29 28.16
CA GLU A 17 36.46 -9.14 29.22
C GLU A 17 37.04 -8.34 30.39
N SER A 18 37.39 -7.07 30.17
CA SER A 18 37.84 -6.16 31.22
C SER A 18 36.71 -5.64 32.11
N LEU A 19 35.46 -5.73 31.65
CA LEU A 19 34.28 -5.30 32.38
C LEU A 19 33.86 -6.33 33.44
N ASP A 20 33.57 -5.88 34.66
CA ASP A 20 33.13 -6.73 35.78
C ASP A 20 31.71 -7.30 35.63
N ALA A 21 30.98 -6.93 34.57
CA ALA A 21 29.62 -7.39 34.29
C ALA A 21 29.59 -8.65 33.40
N SER A 22 28.48 -9.40 33.39
CA SER A 22 28.33 -10.51 32.44
C SER A 22 28.37 -10.00 31.00
N LYS A 23 29.09 -10.68 30.09
CA LYS A 23 29.11 -10.35 28.64
C LYS A 23 27.71 -10.13 28.07
N SER A 24 26.72 -10.93 28.51
CA SER A 24 25.33 -10.81 28.06
C SER A 24 24.57 -9.65 28.71
N GLU A 25 25.01 -9.17 29.86
CA GLU A 25 24.45 -8.01 30.56
C GLU A 25 25.00 -6.73 29.96
N ALA A 26 26.32 -6.63 29.79
CA ALA A 26 26.98 -5.52 29.09
C ALA A 26 26.41 -5.29 27.68
N MET A 27 26.20 -6.36 26.91
CA MET A 27 25.59 -6.27 25.57
C MET A 27 24.13 -5.82 25.60
N ARG A 28 23.35 -6.25 26.60
CA ARG A 28 21.95 -5.83 26.73
C ARG A 28 21.84 -4.38 27.19
N GLU A 29 22.74 -3.93 28.05
CA GLU A 29 22.81 -2.55 28.51
C GLU A 29 23.23 -1.61 27.39
N ALA A 30 24.30 -1.94 26.67
CA ALA A 30 24.73 -1.20 25.48
C ALA A 30 23.62 -1.13 24.41
N LEU A 31 22.93 -2.24 24.14
CA LEU A 31 21.79 -2.26 23.22
C LEU A 31 20.65 -1.37 23.72
N ARG A 32 20.34 -1.39 25.03
CA ARG A 32 19.29 -0.54 25.59
C ARG A 32 19.66 0.94 25.50
N ALA A 33 20.91 1.30 25.80
CA ALA A 33 21.41 2.66 25.68
C ALA A 33 21.39 3.15 24.22
N TYR A 34 21.81 2.31 23.27
CA TYR A 34 21.75 2.63 21.84
C TYR A 34 20.30 2.83 21.37
N LEU A 35 19.41 1.92 21.74
CA LEU A 35 17.99 2.04 21.35
C LEU A 35 17.33 3.26 21.97
N GLU A 36 17.65 3.63 23.21
CA GLU A 36 17.14 4.86 23.80
C GLU A 36 17.73 6.10 23.11
N SER A 37 19.04 6.10 22.83
CA SER A 37 19.67 7.18 22.06
C SER A 37 19.09 7.33 20.65
N ALA A 38 18.68 6.23 20.02
CA ALA A 38 18.04 6.22 18.71
C ALA A 38 16.57 6.64 18.77
N ARG A 39 15.92 6.57 19.94
CA ARG A 39 14.57 7.09 20.20
C ARG A 39 14.60 8.58 20.53
N ASP A 40 15.64 9.01 21.25
CA ASP A 40 15.91 10.42 21.56
C ASP A 40 16.56 11.16 20.38
N ALA A 41 17.07 10.43 19.39
CA ALA A 41 17.48 11.01 18.11
C ALA A 41 16.24 11.65 17.48
N ASP A 42 16.22 12.98 17.46
CA ASP A 42 15.04 13.81 17.25
C ASP A 42 14.35 13.43 15.93
N PRO A 43 13.22 12.71 15.95
CA PRO A 43 12.52 12.31 14.72
C PRO A 43 12.00 13.55 13.98
N ASP A 44 11.79 14.65 14.70
CA ASP A 44 11.43 15.94 14.13
C ASP A 44 12.53 16.46 13.19
N SER A 45 13.81 16.09 13.39
CA SER A 45 14.89 16.48 12.47
C SER A 45 14.79 15.80 11.10
N LEU A 46 14.37 14.53 11.06
CA LEU A 46 14.15 13.82 9.81
C LEU A 46 12.87 14.33 9.13
N ASP A 47 11.81 14.49 9.91
CA ASP A 47 10.53 15.01 9.40
C ASP A 47 10.67 16.44 8.88
N ASP A 48 11.53 17.26 9.48
CA ASP A 48 11.85 18.61 9.00
C ASP A 48 12.61 18.57 7.67
N LEU A 49 13.58 17.66 7.52
CA LEU A 49 14.28 17.45 6.24
C LEU A 49 13.34 16.93 5.15
N VAL A 50 12.43 16.03 5.51
CA VAL A 50 11.39 15.52 4.60
C VAL A 50 10.44 16.64 4.21
N ARG A 51 9.96 17.45 5.15
CA ARG A 51 9.08 18.59 4.89
C ARG A 51 9.73 19.58 3.93
N GLN A 52 10.98 19.97 4.19
CA GLN A 52 11.75 20.83 3.29
C GLN A 52 11.88 20.24 1.89
N ARG A 53 12.12 18.93 1.78
CA ARG A 53 12.25 18.27 0.47
C ARG A 53 10.92 18.19 -0.27
N VAL A 54 9.83 17.89 0.43
CA VAL A 54 8.47 17.82 -0.14
C VAL A 54 8.05 19.20 -0.63
N ASP A 55 8.20 20.25 0.19
CA ASP A 55 7.86 21.62 -0.19
C ASP A 55 8.61 22.04 -1.46
N ALA A 56 9.91 21.75 -1.55
CA ALA A 56 10.70 22.03 -2.75
C ALA A 56 10.20 21.28 -4.00
N ILE A 57 9.80 20.01 -3.87
CA ILE A 57 9.26 19.21 -4.99
C ILE A 57 7.87 19.74 -5.40
N VAL A 58 7.04 20.13 -4.44
CA VAL A 58 5.71 20.70 -4.70
C VAL A 58 5.86 22.03 -5.42
N ASP A 59 6.74 22.91 -4.97
CA ASP A 59 7.02 24.20 -5.61
C ASP A 59 7.54 24.04 -7.04
N GLU A 60 8.46 23.10 -7.27
CA GLU A 60 8.94 22.77 -8.62
C GLU A 60 7.79 22.32 -9.54
N ARG A 61 6.91 21.47 -9.01
CA ARG A 61 5.79 20.90 -9.78
C ARG A 61 4.68 21.93 -10.02
N LEU A 62 4.40 22.80 -9.06
CA LEU A 62 3.46 23.92 -9.20
C LEU A 62 4.02 25.01 -10.12
N GLY A 63 5.34 25.26 -10.07
CA GLY A 63 6.02 26.20 -10.98
C GLY A 63 6.07 25.71 -12.42
N ALA A 64 6.15 24.39 -12.65
CA ALA A 64 5.99 23.78 -13.97
C ALA A 64 4.52 23.83 -14.46
N PHE A 65 3.56 23.88 -13.55
CA PHE A 65 2.16 24.20 -13.80
C PHE A 65 1.94 25.73 -13.74
N THR A 66 2.60 26.51 -14.60
CA THR A 66 2.16 27.89 -14.80
C THR A 66 0.72 27.84 -15.31
N PRO A 67 -0.28 28.39 -14.58
CA PRO A 67 -1.65 28.43 -15.09
C PRO A 67 -1.62 29.31 -16.35
N SER A 68 -1.84 28.69 -17.51
CA SER A 68 -2.01 29.42 -18.76
C SER A 68 -3.37 30.12 -18.68
N GLU A 69 -3.35 31.37 -18.18
CA GLU A 69 -4.49 32.22 -17.85
C GLU A 69 -5.46 31.65 -16.79
N PRO A 70 -6.10 32.52 -15.98
CA PRO A 70 -7.18 32.09 -15.09
C PRO A 70 -8.35 31.62 -15.95
N GLN A 71 -8.46 30.31 -16.13
CA GLN A 71 -9.58 29.70 -16.81
C GLN A 71 -10.72 29.67 -15.79
N ASP A 72 -11.78 30.43 -16.03
CA ASP A 72 -12.98 30.40 -15.19
C ASP A 72 -13.67 29.03 -15.35
N ILE A 73 -13.21 28.04 -14.57
CA ILE A 73 -13.79 26.70 -14.53
C ILE A 73 -14.97 26.72 -13.57
N ASN A 74 -16.18 26.63 -14.12
CA ASN A 74 -17.40 26.51 -13.33
C ASN A 74 -17.53 25.07 -12.80
N VAL A 75 -17.22 24.88 -11.51
CA VAL A 75 -17.42 23.59 -10.83
C VAL A 75 -18.76 23.62 -10.11
N ASN A 76 -19.73 22.88 -10.64
CA ASN A 76 -21.03 22.73 -9.98
C ASN A 76 -20.96 21.55 -9.01
N ILE A 77 -20.85 21.86 -7.72
CA ILE A 77 -20.77 20.85 -6.65
C ILE A 77 -22.18 20.64 -6.12
N ALA A 78 -22.84 19.60 -6.63
CA ALA A 78 -24.10 19.13 -6.05
C ALA A 78 -23.79 18.26 -4.82
N LEU A 79 -23.95 18.85 -3.64
CA LEU A 79 -23.95 18.11 -2.37
C LEU A 79 -25.34 17.49 -2.19
N GLU A 80 -25.50 16.25 -2.64
CA GLU A 80 -26.74 15.50 -2.42
C GLU A 80 -26.69 14.84 -1.04
N GLY A 81 -27.49 15.39 -0.11
CA GLY A 81 -27.89 14.70 1.11
C GLY A 81 -27.32 15.23 2.42
N ALA A 82 -27.78 16.42 2.87
CA ALA A 82 -28.01 16.67 4.30
C ALA A 82 -29.04 17.80 4.52
N SER A 83 -30.25 17.39 4.90
CA SER A 83 -31.25 18.11 5.71
C SER A 83 -32.20 19.10 5.00
N ASP A 84 -33.47 18.70 5.01
CA ASP A 84 -34.71 19.46 4.78
C ASP A 84 -34.68 20.96 5.16
N ALA A 85 -34.95 21.81 4.18
CA ALA A 85 -35.70 23.06 4.38
C ALA A 85 -36.37 23.49 3.05
N SER A 86 -37.69 23.52 3.06
CA SER A 86 -38.56 23.85 1.92
C SER A 86 -38.40 25.28 1.39
N ALA A 87 -38.50 25.46 0.07
CA ALA A 87 -39.11 26.64 -0.55
C ALA A 87 -39.49 26.35 -2.01
N SER A 88 -40.80 26.35 -2.29
CA SER A 88 -41.40 26.20 -3.61
C SER A 88 -41.40 27.52 -4.36
N THR A 89 -41.08 27.54 -5.66
CA THR A 89 -41.62 28.54 -6.61
C THR A 89 -41.58 28.02 -8.06
N ASP A 90 -42.77 27.74 -8.57
CA ASP A 90 -43.32 28.02 -9.92
C ASP A 90 -42.64 27.56 -11.24
N ALA A 91 -43.52 27.22 -12.18
CA ALA A 91 -43.32 26.50 -13.45
C ALA A 91 -43.02 27.48 -14.63
N PRO A 92 -42.90 27.12 -15.95
CA PRO A 92 -43.54 25.99 -16.64
C PRO A 92 -42.74 25.20 -17.71
N ALA A 93 -43.22 23.97 -17.91
CA ALA A 93 -43.23 23.11 -19.09
C ALA A 93 -42.55 23.55 -20.42
N ARG A 94 -41.72 22.65 -20.96
CA ARG A 94 -41.55 22.44 -22.40
C ARG A 94 -41.50 20.95 -22.73
N LYS A 95 -42.49 20.49 -23.51
CA LYS A 95 -42.56 19.18 -24.17
C LYS A 95 -41.50 19.09 -25.28
N THR A 96 -40.79 17.96 -25.35
CA THR A 96 -40.43 17.29 -26.62
C THR A 96 -40.39 15.79 -26.38
N GLU A 97 -41.05 15.08 -27.28
CA GLU A 97 -41.28 13.64 -27.29
C GLU A 97 -40.05 12.87 -27.83
N THR A 98 -39.85 11.67 -27.28
CA THR A 98 -39.29 10.45 -27.88
C THR A 98 -38.16 10.55 -28.92
N ALA A 99 -36.99 10.04 -28.55
CA ALA A 99 -36.12 9.28 -29.45
C ALA A 99 -35.49 8.14 -28.65
N GLU A 100 -36.04 6.94 -28.84
CA GLU A 100 -35.41 5.68 -28.47
C GLU A 100 -34.12 5.53 -29.29
N ALA A 101 -32.99 5.40 -28.59
CA ALA A 101 -31.74 4.95 -29.16
C ALA A 101 -31.19 3.89 -28.21
N GLU A 102 -31.74 2.69 -28.35
CA GLU A 102 -31.07 1.47 -27.95
C GLU A 102 -29.79 1.38 -28.78
N THR A 103 -28.64 1.48 -28.12
CA THR A 103 -27.41 0.90 -28.65
C THR A 103 -26.64 0.34 -27.46
N ASP A 104 -27.08 -0.87 -27.13
CA ASP A 104 -26.27 -1.96 -26.59
C ASP A 104 -24.82 -1.85 -27.09
N VAL A 105 -23.91 -1.41 -26.21
CA VAL A 105 -22.48 -1.62 -26.38
C VAL A 105 -22.04 -2.50 -25.22
N GLN A 106 -22.17 -3.79 -25.50
CA GLN A 106 -21.47 -4.90 -24.87
C GLN A 106 -20.02 -4.54 -24.55
N THR A 107 -19.73 -4.18 -23.30
CA THR A 107 -18.42 -4.41 -22.71
C THR A 107 -18.34 -5.85 -22.25
N GLY A 108 -18.23 -6.75 -23.22
CA GLY A 108 -17.90 -8.15 -22.98
C GLY A 108 -16.43 -8.28 -22.63
N SER A 109 -16.12 -8.44 -21.33
CA SER A 109 -15.39 -9.62 -20.88
C SER A 109 -15.60 -9.85 -19.38
N ASP A 110 -16.86 -10.09 -18.99
CA ASP A 110 -17.15 -11.04 -17.92
C ASP A 110 -16.74 -12.44 -18.41
N ALA A 111 -15.44 -12.64 -18.56
CA ALA A 111 -14.89 -13.96 -18.79
C ALA A 111 -14.99 -14.67 -17.44
N ARG A 112 -16.14 -15.31 -17.19
CA ARG A 112 -16.26 -16.33 -16.13
C ARG A 112 -15.09 -17.29 -16.32
N LYS A 113 -14.15 -17.29 -15.39
CA LYS A 113 -12.96 -18.13 -15.49
C LYS A 113 -13.34 -19.48 -14.90
N THR A 114 -13.22 -20.54 -15.67
CA THR A 114 -13.40 -21.88 -15.14
C THR A 114 -12.13 -22.33 -14.43
N CYS A 115 -12.30 -22.98 -13.28
CA CYS A 115 -11.18 -23.50 -12.52
C CYS A 115 -10.50 -24.64 -13.31
N ALA A 116 -9.18 -24.55 -13.50
CA ALA A 116 -8.41 -25.56 -14.22
C ALA A 116 -8.31 -26.92 -13.49
N GLN A 117 -8.62 -26.96 -12.20
CA GLN A 117 -8.52 -28.18 -11.39
C GLN A 117 -9.88 -28.88 -11.17
N CYS A 118 -10.96 -28.15 -10.93
CA CYS A 118 -12.28 -28.73 -10.64
C CYS A 118 -13.37 -28.40 -11.68
N GLY A 119 -13.11 -27.52 -12.64
CA GLY A 119 -14.04 -27.15 -13.71
C GLY A 119 -15.15 -26.16 -13.31
N GLU A 120 -15.24 -25.75 -12.04
CA GLU A 120 -16.26 -24.82 -11.53
C GLU A 120 -16.09 -23.41 -12.11
N GLU A 121 -17.20 -22.69 -12.33
CA GLU A 121 -17.15 -21.28 -12.73
C GLU A 121 -16.74 -20.41 -11.53
N VAL A 122 -15.66 -19.65 -11.69
CA VAL A 122 -15.17 -18.70 -10.69
C VAL A 122 -15.50 -17.29 -11.16
N GLY A 123 -16.24 -16.56 -10.33
CA GLY A 123 -16.53 -15.14 -10.52
C GLY A 123 -15.23 -14.34 -10.65
N SER A 124 -15.24 -13.28 -11.47
CA SER A 124 -14.07 -12.44 -11.74
C SER A 124 -13.52 -11.72 -10.50
N GLU A 125 -14.33 -11.61 -9.45
CA GLU A 125 -14.02 -11.06 -8.12
C GLU A 125 -13.31 -12.06 -7.19
N HIS A 126 -13.37 -13.36 -7.47
CA HIS A 126 -12.82 -14.40 -6.60
C HIS A 126 -11.39 -14.75 -7.00
N VAL A 127 -10.43 -14.44 -6.11
CA VAL A 127 -9.00 -14.74 -6.30
C VAL A 127 -8.72 -16.26 -6.24
N TYR A 128 -9.52 -16.98 -5.47
CA TYR A 128 -9.45 -18.44 -5.29
C TYR A 128 -10.78 -19.10 -5.63
N CYS A 129 -10.72 -20.32 -6.16
CA CYS A 129 -11.90 -21.14 -6.39
C CYS A 129 -12.51 -21.55 -5.05
N PRO A 130 -13.79 -21.22 -4.77
CA PRO A 130 -14.45 -21.57 -3.51
C PRO A 130 -14.68 -23.07 -3.31
N ASN A 131 -14.55 -23.87 -4.37
CA ASN A 131 -14.77 -25.32 -4.34
C ASN A 131 -13.48 -26.10 -4.05
N CYS A 132 -12.37 -25.77 -4.72
CA CYS A 132 -11.11 -26.53 -4.60
C CYS A 132 -9.92 -25.76 -4.02
N GLY A 133 -10.03 -24.45 -3.84
CA GLY A 133 -8.95 -23.60 -3.31
C GLY A 133 -7.88 -23.20 -4.33
N GLU A 134 -7.93 -23.67 -5.58
CA GLU A 134 -6.97 -23.29 -6.63
C GLU A 134 -7.15 -21.82 -7.04
N LYS A 135 -6.05 -21.12 -7.33
CA LYS A 135 -6.07 -19.67 -7.66
C LYS A 135 -6.61 -19.41 -9.06
N ALA A 136 -7.62 -18.55 -9.18
CA ALA A 136 -8.28 -18.22 -10.45
C ALA A 136 -7.45 -17.27 -11.32
N THR A 137 -6.41 -16.64 -10.76
CA THR A 137 -5.49 -15.78 -11.48
C THR A 137 -4.05 -16.20 -11.23
N ARG A 138 -3.20 -16.12 -12.26
CA ARG A 138 -1.76 -16.43 -12.19
C ARG A 138 -0.93 -15.31 -11.56
N ARG A 139 -1.59 -14.26 -11.04
CA ARG A 139 -0.94 -13.17 -10.32
C ARG A 139 -0.69 -13.61 -8.88
N VAL A 140 0.51 -13.34 -8.38
CA VAL A 140 0.89 -13.70 -7.02
C VAL A 140 0.53 -12.52 -6.14
N PHE A 141 -0.20 -12.76 -5.07
CA PHE A 141 -0.52 -11.71 -4.08
C PHE A 141 0.14 -12.07 -2.75
N CYS A 142 0.51 -11.05 -1.98
CA CYS A 142 0.93 -11.22 -0.59
C CYS A 142 -0.30 -11.39 0.31
N ASP A 143 -0.14 -12.02 1.47
CA ASP A 143 -1.18 -12.09 2.51
C ASP A 143 -1.62 -10.69 3.02
N CYS A 144 -0.82 -9.65 2.78
CA CYS A 144 -1.24 -8.26 3.05
C CYS A 144 -2.16 -7.66 1.99
N GLY A 145 -2.41 -8.36 0.88
CA GLY A 145 -3.29 -7.94 -0.21
C GLY A 145 -2.59 -7.27 -1.39
N ASP A 146 -1.27 -7.04 -1.33
CA ASP A 146 -0.52 -6.41 -2.41
C ASP A 146 -0.16 -7.37 -3.54
N GLU A 147 -0.18 -6.87 -4.78
CA GLU A 147 0.28 -7.62 -5.95
C GLU A 147 1.80 -7.79 -5.91
N LEU A 148 2.24 -9.04 -5.90
CA LEU A 148 3.64 -9.43 -5.91
C LEU A 148 4.06 -9.90 -7.29
N ARG A 149 5.30 -9.55 -7.63
CA ARG A 149 5.99 -10.22 -8.73
C ARG A 149 6.49 -11.59 -8.29
N SER A 150 6.47 -12.55 -9.21
CA SER A 150 6.86 -13.94 -8.95
C SER A 150 8.34 -14.13 -8.63
N ASP A 151 9.18 -13.14 -8.92
CA ASP A 151 10.63 -13.15 -8.65
C ASP A 151 11.02 -12.53 -7.30
N TRP A 152 10.05 -12.09 -6.49
CA TRP A 152 10.33 -11.42 -5.23
C TRP A 152 10.29 -12.38 -4.06
N VAL A 153 11.36 -12.38 -3.25
CA VAL A 153 11.48 -13.19 -2.02
C VAL A 153 10.77 -12.53 -0.83
N PHE A 154 10.62 -11.19 -0.86
CA PHE A 154 9.98 -10.40 0.18
C PHE A 154 8.95 -9.42 -0.40
N CYS A 155 7.85 -9.20 0.33
CA CYS A 155 6.85 -8.19 -0.01
C CYS A 155 7.37 -6.78 0.35
N PRO A 156 7.31 -5.79 -0.56
CA PRO A 156 7.76 -4.42 -0.27
C PRO A 156 6.85 -3.67 0.69
N SER A 157 5.57 -4.03 0.77
CA SER A 157 4.59 -3.33 1.60
C SER A 157 4.54 -3.80 3.04
N CYS A 158 4.80 -5.09 3.30
CA CYS A 158 4.71 -5.65 4.66
C CYS A 158 5.95 -6.42 5.14
N GLY A 159 6.98 -6.55 4.31
CA GLY A 159 8.25 -7.21 4.66
C GLY A 159 8.15 -8.73 4.89
N ARG A 160 6.98 -9.35 4.73
CA ARG A 160 6.82 -10.80 4.84
C ARG A 160 7.45 -11.53 3.67
N ARG A 161 7.92 -12.76 3.93
CA ARG A 161 8.36 -13.68 2.86
C ARG A 161 7.18 -14.00 1.95
N THR A 162 7.44 -14.02 0.65
CA THR A 162 6.44 -14.38 -0.33
C THR A 162 6.42 -15.91 -0.51
N PRO A 163 5.31 -16.49 -1.01
CA PRO A 163 5.27 -17.90 -1.38
C PRO A 163 6.25 -18.28 -2.51
N ALA A 164 6.82 -17.31 -3.22
CA ALA A 164 7.88 -17.58 -4.20
C ALA A 164 9.24 -17.92 -3.54
N ALA A 165 9.46 -17.48 -2.29
CA ALA A 165 10.66 -17.80 -1.52
C ALA A 165 10.69 -19.26 -1.06
N ASP A 166 9.53 -19.82 -0.68
CA ASP A 166 9.43 -21.19 -0.14
C ASP A 166 9.74 -22.28 -1.17
N VAL A 167 9.71 -21.97 -2.48
CA VAL A 167 10.04 -22.93 -3.53
C VAL A 167 11.56 -23.14 -3.68
N LEU A 168 12.39 -22.21 -3.17
CA LEU A 168 13.85 -22.31 -3.26
C LEU A 168 14.50 -23.03 -2.07
N ASP A 169 13.83 -23.11 -0.92
CA ASP A 169 14.34 -23.76 0.30
C ASP A 169 14.03 -25.28 0.34
N GLY A 170 13.40 -25.83 -0.71
CA GLY A 170 12.94 -27.22 -0.81
C GLY A 170 13.74 -28.13 -1.76
N ALA A 171 14.96 -27.76 -2.16
CA ALA A 171 15.85 -28.54 -3.02
C ALA A 171 17.07 -29.09 -2.27
#